data_AF-A0A0P7X6B4-F1
#
_entry.id   AF-A0A0P7X6B4-F1
#
_cell.length_a   1.000
_cell.length_b   1.000
_cell.length_c   1.000
_cell.angle_alpha   90.00
_cell.angle_beta   90.00
_cell.angle_gamma   90.00
#
_symmetry.space_group_name_H-M   'P 1'
#
loop_
_entity.id
_entity.type
_entity.pdbx_description
1 polymer ?
#
loop_
_entity_poly.entity_id
_entity_poly.type
_entity_poly.pdbx_seq_one_letter_code
_entity_poly.pdbx_strand_id
1 'polypeptide(L)'
;MILEAETPDGEPLVSDNPAFTAEDAQDINRTTNSESKIRSTIDNLNISADAKSALYSITNATVRAGRFIIKIGRKILDIVIETLNSFPNASFGLVLGGILGVLVASVPFIGAILAPFLTPLAMIYGFVVGMKQDVNDKNLSNAIAAANAQFEHFKE
;
A
#
# COMPACT_ATOMS: atom_id res chain seq x y z
N MET A 1 -26.30 8.91 -11.61
CA MET A 1 -25.25 9.04 -10.59
C MET A 1 -24.17 9.94 -11.16
N ILE A 2 -23.75 10.98 -10.43
CA ILE A 2 -22.90 12.03 -10.98
C ILE A 2 -21.65 12.15 -10.12
N LEU A 3 -20.49 11.82 -10.69
CA LEU A 3 -19.19 12.26 -10.19
C LEU A 3 -18.95 13.63 -10.79
N GLU A 4 -18.83 14.69 -10.00
CA GLU A 4 -18.42 16.00 -10.51
C GLU A 4 -16.92 16.14 -10.32
N ALA A 5 -16.18 15.98 -11.41
CA ALA A 5 -14.84 16.50 -11.57
C ALA A 5 -14.88 17.47 -12.76
N GLU A 6 -14.50 18.73 -12.53
CA GLU A 6 -14.42 19.75 -13.59
C GLU A 6 -13.13 19.54 -14.40
N THR A 7 -13.28 19.26 -15.70
CA THR A 7 -12.24 19.47 -16.69
C THR A 7 -12.09 20.96 -17.00
N PRO A 8 -10.94 21.40 -17.57
CA PRO A 8 -10.67 22.81 -17.91
C PRO A 8 -11.70 23.45 -18.86
N ASP A 9 -12.57 22.65 -19.45
CA ASP A 9 -13.52 23.02 -20.49
C ASP A 9 -14.95 23.22 -19.95
N GLY A 10 -15.16 23.04 -18.63
CA GLY A 10 -16.43 23.33 -17.95
C GLY A 10 -17.54 22.28 -18.11
N GLU A 11 -17.24 21.12 -18.70
CA GLU A 11 -18.20 20.02 -18.85
C GLU A 11 -18.14 19.08 -17.63
N PRO A 12 -19.23 18.84 -16.90
CA PRO A 12 -19.23 17.94 -15.76
C PRO A 12 -19.06 16.49 -16.24
N LEU A 13 -18.03 15.81 -15.74
CA LEU A 13 -17.78 14.39 -16.06
C LEU A 13 -18.77 13.46 -15.33
N VAL A 14 -20.03 13.46 -15.74
CA VAL A 14 -21.08 12.57 -15.24
C VAL A 14 -20.75 11.10 -15.53
N SER A 15 -20.07 10.43 -14.59
CA SER A 15 -19.97 8.97 -14.58
C SER A 15 -21.15 8.38 -13.80
N ASP A 16 -22.19 7.99 -14.53
CA ASP A 16 -23.29 7.19 -14.01
C ASP A 16 -22.83 5.73 -13.86
N ASN A 17 -22.11 5.44 -12.77
CA ASN A 17 -21.73 4.07 -12.44
C ASN A 17 -22.66 3.52 -11.34
N PRO A 18 -23.69 2.72 -11.67
CA PRO A 18 -24.69 2.21 -10.73
C PRO A 18 -24.15 1.18 -9.71
N ALA A 19 -22.83 1.00 -9.59
CA ALA A 19 -22.23 -0.12 -8.86
C ALA A 19 -21.73 0.19 -7.43
N PHE A 20 -21.83 1.43 -6.92
CA PHE A 20 -21.33 1.75 -5.57
C PHE A 20 -22.47 1.78 -4.54
N THR A 21 -22.59 0.71 -3.78
CA THR A 21 -23.66 0.47 -2.81
C THR A 21 -23.26 0.87 -1.39
N ALA A 22 -24.23 0.86 -0.47
CA ALA A 22 -23.97 1.07 0.95
C ALA A 22 -23.04 -0.01 1.55
N GLU A 23 -23.03 -1.20 0.97
CA GLU A 23 -22.19 -2.33 1.35
C GLU A 23 -20.72 -2.05 0.99
N ASP A 24 -20.45 -1.59 -0.23
CA ASP A 24 -19.11 -1.19 -0.68
C ASP A 24 -18.51 -0.09 0.20
N ALA A 25 -19.34 0.89 0.59
CA ALA A 25 -18.93 1.95 1.51
C ALA A 25 -18.61 1.43 2.91
N GLN A 26 -19.29 0.38 3.39
CA GLN A 26 -18.96 -0.25 4.67
C GLN A 26 -17.68 -1.06 4.60
N ASP A 27 -17.48 -1.84 3.54
CA ASP A 27 -16.29 -2.68 3.39
C ASP A 27 -15.00 -1.87 3.26
N ILE A 28 -15.02 -0.74 2.55
CA ILE A 28 -13.85 0.14 2.47
C ILE A 28 -13.55 0.81 3.83
N ASN A 29 -14.58 1.04 4.66
CA ASN A 29 -14.40 1.61 5.99
C ASN A 29 -13.91 0.59 7.03
N ARG A 30 -13.95 -0.72 6.75
CA ARG A 30 -13.36 -1.76 7.61
C ARG A 30 -11.84 -1.62 7.59
N THR A 31 -11.26 -1.32 8.74
CA THR A 31 -9.81 -1.27 8.93
C THR A 31 -9.37 -2.38 9.87
N THR A 32 -8.32 -3.11 9.50
CA THR A 32 -7.74 -4.19 10.29
C THR A 32 -7.01 -3.61 11.51
N ASN A 33 -6.33 -2.49 11.34
CA ASN A 33 -5.67 -1.76 12.42
C ASN A 33 -6.56 -0.65 12.99
N SER A 34 -6.52 -0.49 14.33
CA SER A 34 -7.20 0.61 15.01
C SER A 34 -6.53 1.96 14.67
N GLU A 35 -7.30 3.04 14.79
CA GLU A 35 -6.75 4.39 14.58
C GLU A 35 -5.56 4.67 15.51
N SER A 36 -5.65 4.25 16.77
CA SER A 36 -4.55 4.38 17.74
C SER A 36 -3.29 3.63 17.32
N LYS A 37 -3.42 2.45 16.70
CA LYS A 37 -2.29 1.66 16.22
C LYS A 37 -1.61 2.34 15.03
N ILE A 38 -2.38 2.86 14.07
CA ILE A 38 -1.82 3.62 12.94
C ILE A 38 -1.06 4.86 13.43
N ARG A 39 -1.65 5.62 14.35
CA ARG A 39 -0.99 6.80 14.95
C ARG A 39 0.29 6.42 15.70
N SER A 40 0.25 5.38 16.52
CA SER A 40 1.43 4.90 17.24
C SER A 40 2.53 4.42 16.28
N THR A 41 2.17 3.76 15.18
CA THR A 41 3.14 3.39 14.14
C THR A 41 3.82 4.64 13.57
N ILE A 42 3.06 5.68 13.22
CA ILE A 42 3.61 6.95 12.71
C ILE A 42 4.53 7.61 13.76
N ASP A 43 4.12 7.64 15.03
CA ASP A 43 4.90 8.24 16.11
C ASP A 43 6.26 7.55 16.31
N ASN A 44 6.31 6.23 16.15
CA ASN A 44 7.53 5.43 16.30
C ASN A 44 8.47 5.49 15.09
N LEU A 45 8.09 6.12 13.97
CA LEU A 45 8.98 6.31 12.82
C LEU A 45 10.09 7.32 13.16
N ASN A 46 11.33 6.99 12.77
CA ASN A 46 12.47 7.89 12.88
C ASN A 46 12.56 8.84 11.66
N ILE A 47 11.58 9.74 11.53
CA ILE A 47 11.46 10.73 10.45
C ILE A 47 11.15 12.13 11.02
N SER A 48 11.26 13.17 10.18
CA SER A 48 11.00 14.56 10.59
C SER A 48 9.55 14.78 11.04
N ALA A 49 9.33 15.80 11.87
CA ALA A 49 7.99 16.19 12.33
C ALA A 49 7.05 16.55 11.16
N ASP A 50 7.58 17.21 10.12
CA ASP A 50 6.81 17.53 8.92
C ASP A 50 6.36 16.28 8.17
N ALA A 51 7.23 15.27 8.05
CA ALA A 51 6.87 14.01 7.43
C ALA A 51 5.82 13.24 8.25
N LYS A 52 5.93 13.25 9.59
CA LYS A 52 4.87 12.69 10.47
C LYS A 52 3.56 13.44 10.30
N SER A 53 3.58 14.77 10.25
CA SER A 53 2.41 15.62 10.00
C SER A 53 1.75 15.29 8.67
N ALA A 54 2.53 15.05 7.62
CA ALA A 54 2.02 14.62 6.32
C ALA A 54 1.34 13.24 6.39
N LEU A 55 1.91 12.27 7.10
CA LEU A 55 1.25 10.97 7.33
C LEU A 55 -0.04 11.12 8.15
N TYR A 56 -0.07 12.05 9.11
CA TYR A 56 -1.28 12.40 9.84
C TYR A 56 -2.34 13.05 8.97
N SER A 57 -1.97 13.93 8.04
CA SER A 57 -2.91 14.54 7.11
C SER A 57 -3.53 13.49 6.19
N ILE A 58 -2.74 12.52 5.72
CA ILE A 58 -3.25 11.37 4.97
C ILE A 58 -4.22 10.56 5.82
N THR A 59 -3.93 10.28 7.09
CA THR A 59 -4.85 9.53 7.97
C THR A 59 -6.25 10.17 8.05
N ASN A 60 -6.31 11.50 7.96
CA ASN A 60 -7.55 12.28 8.00
C ASN A 60 -8.21 12.45 6.62
N ALA A 61 -7.60 12.00 5.53
CA ALA A 61 -8.15 12.12 4.19
C ALA A 61 -9.45 11.29 4.08
N THR A 62 -10.56 11.99 3.81
CA THR A 62 -11.88 11.40 3.62
C THR A 62 -12.45 11.77 2.26
N VAL A 63 -13.10 10.82 1.59
CA VAL A 63 -13.83 11.05 0.34
C VAL A 63 -15.32 10.87 0.62
N ARG A 64 -16.14 11.79 0.10
CA ARG A 64 -17.60 11.66 0.14
C ARG A 64 -18.07 10.95 -1.12
N ALA A 65 -18.71 9.80 -0.97
CA ALA A 65 -19.34 9.06 -2.07
C ALA A 65 -20.88 9.10 -1.86
N GLY A 66 -21.55 10.02 -2.54
CA GLY A 66 -22.99 10.26 -2.35
C GLY A 66 -23.30 10.70 -0.91
N ARG A 67 -24.00 9.83 -0.15
CA ARG A 67 -24.36 10.08 1.26
C ARG A 67 -23.36 9.51 2.28
N PHE A 68 -22.34 8.77 1.81
CA PHE A 68 -21.38 8.11 2.69
C PHE A 68 -20.06 8.89 2.76
N ILE A 69 -19.46 8.90 3.95
CA ILE A 69 -18.11 9.44 4.17
C ILE A 69 -17.17 8.24 4.34
N ILE A 70 -16.16 8.16 3.49
CA ILE A 70 -15.19 7.07 3.48
C ILE A 70 -13.85 7.62 3.98
N LYS A 71 -13.30 7.01 5.04
CA LYS A 71 -11.97 7.36 5.57
C LYS A 71 -10.87 6.70 4.75
N ILE A 72 -10.69 7.14 3.50
CA ILE A 72 -9.82 6.48 2.53
C ILE A 72 -8.34 6.50 2.96
N GLY A 73 -7.86 7.59 3.53
CA GLY A 73 -6.45 7.69 3.86
C GLY A 73 -6.04 6.78 5.01
N ARG A 74 -6.94 6.57 5.98
CA ARG A 74 -6.76 5.53 7.01
C ARG A 74 -6.69 4.14 6.40
N LYS A 75 -7.56 3.83 5.43
CA LYS A 75 -7.57 2.52 4.76
C LYS A 75 -6.31 2.29 3.94
N ILE A 76 -5.78 3.32 3.27
CA ILE A 76 -4.51 3.24 2.55
C ILE A 76 -3.37 2.91 3.53
N LEU A 77 -3.25 3.63 4.64
CA LEU A 77 -2.20 3.36 5.64
C LEU A 77 -2.34 1.98 6.28
N ASP A 78 -3.56 1.53 6.53
CA ASP A 78 -3.86 0.18 7.03
C ASP A 78 -3.30 -0.89 6.08
N ILE A 79 -3.60 -0.77 4.77
CA ILE A 79 -3.09 -1.69 3.74
C ILE A 79 -1.56 -1.61 3.63
N VAL A 80 -0.98 -0.42 3.71
CA VAL A 80 0.49 -0.26 3.67
C VAL A 80 1.13 -0.99 4.84
N ILE A 81 0.67 -0.73 6.07
CA ILE A 81 1.20 -1.39 7.27
C ILE A 81 1.02 -2.91 7.19
N GLU A 82 -0.12 -3.39 6.71
CA GLU A 82 -0.37 -4.81 6.53
C GLU A 82 0.55 -5.43 5.48
N THR A 83 0.79 -4.73 4.37
CA THR A 83 1.70 -5.18 3.31
C THR A 83 3.14 -5.25 3.82
N LEU A 84 3.61 -4.23 4.53
CA LEU A 84 4.96 -4.20 5.12
C LEU A 84 5.19 -5.36 6.10
N ASN A 85 4.19 -5.69 6.91
CA ASN A 85 4.28 -6.79 7.88
C ASN A 85 4.13 -8.17 7.23
N SER A 86 3.32 -8.28 6.18
CA SER A 86 3.00 -9.57 5.54
C SER A 86 3.98 -9.99 4.45
N PHE A 87 4.67 -9.03 3.84
CA PHE A 87 5.54 -9.23 2.67
C PHE A 87 6.86 -8.44 2.84
N PRO A 88 7.76 -8.91 3.72
CA PRO A 88 9.00 -8.22 4.02
C PRO A 88 9.94 -8.16 2.80
N ASN A 89 10.02 -9.20 1.97
CA ASN A 89 10.90 -9.19 0.79
C ASN A 89 10.36 -8.26 -0.31
N ALA A 90 9.03 -8.21 -0.50
CA ALA A 90 8.39 -7.26 -1.42
C ALA A 90 8.71 -5.81 -1.05
N SER A 91 8.57 -5.50 0.24
CA SER A 91 8.83 -4.18 0.80
C SER A 91 10.29 -3.79 0.68
N PHE A 92 11.20 -4.73 0.97
CA PHE A 92 12.63 -4.55 0.75
C PHE A 92 12.96 -4.27 -0.72
N GLY A 93 12.37 -5.03 -1.65
CA GLY A 93 12.55 -4.83 -3.08
C GLY A 93 12.08 -3.45 -3.56
N LEU A 94 10.98 -2.96 -3.01
CA LEU A 94 10.47 -1.61 -3.28
C LEU A 94 11.45 -0.53 -2.78
N VAL A 95 11.93 -0.65 -1.54
CA VAL A 95 12.92 0.29 -0.97
C VAL A 95 14.25 0.24 -1.74
N LEU A 96 14.74 -0.95 -2.06
CA LEU A 96 15.97 -1.14 -2.84
C LEU A 96 15.86 -0.50 -4.22
N GLY A 97 14.73 -0.70 -4.92
CA GLY A 97 14.47 -0.04 -6.19
C GLY A 97 14.47 1.49 -6.09
N GLY A 98 13.93 2.03 -5.00
CA GLY A 98 13.96 3.47 -4.71
C GLY A 98 15.38 3.99 -4.48
N ILE A 99 16.19 3.28 -3.68
CA ILE A 99 17.60 3.62 -3.44
C ILE A 99 18.40 3.60 -4.74
N LEU A 100 18.19 2.58 -5.58
CA LEU A 100 18.82 2.52 -6.91
C LEU A 100 18.40 3.70 -7.79
N GLY A 101 17.12 4.10 -7.73
CA GLY A 101 16.64 5.30 -8.42
C GLY A 101 17.33 6.58 -7.98
N VAL A 102 17.51 6.78 -6.67
CA VAL A 102 18.26 7.91 -6.10
C VAL A 102 19.72 7.88 -6.54
N LEU A 103 20.35 6.70 -6.57
CA LEU A 103 21.72 6.54 -7.03
C LEU A 103 21.86 6.92 -8.51
N VAL A 104 20.92 6.50 -9.36
CA VAL A 104 20.88 6.89 -10.78
C VAL A 104 20.67 8.39 -10.93
N ALA A 105 19.78 8.99 -10.15
CA ALA A 105 19.53 10.44 -10.16
C ALA A 105 20.77 11.26 -9.77
N SER A 106 21.72 10.67 -9.03
CA SER A 106 22.96 11.34 -8.61
C SER A 106 23.93 11.58 -9.77
N VAL A 107 23.73 10.96 -10.94
CA VAL A 107 24.53 11.22 -12.15
C VAL A 107 24.03 12.50 -12.83
N PRO A 108 24.84 13.56 -12.95
CA PRO A 108 24.42 14.81 -13.59
C PRO A 108 24.07 14.62 -15.07
N PHE A 109 23.10 15.41 -15.55
CA PHE A 109 22.51 15.36 -16.89
C PHE A 109 21.76 14.07 -17.23
N ILE A 110 22.46 12.93 -17.29
CA ILE A 110 21.89 11.64 -17.74
C ILE A 110 20.96 11.07 -16.67
N GLY A 111 21.39 11.08 -15.41
CA GLY A 111 20.61 10.56 -14.29
C GLY A 111 19.33 11.33 -14.06
N ALA A 112 19.36 12.66 -14.15
CA ALA A 112 18.19 13.51 -13.96
C ALA A 112 17.08 13.27 -15.00
N ILE A 113 17.43 12.93 -16.24
CA ILE A 113 16.47 12.63 -17.31
C ILE A 113 15.94 11.20 -17.19
N LEU A 114 16.80 10.24 -16.83
CA LEU A 114 16.44 8.82 -16.81
C LEU A 114 15.77 8.38 -15.49
N ALA A 115 16.14 8.97 -14.36
CA ALA A 115 15.65 8.56 -13.04
C ALA A 115 14.11 8.59 -12.89
N PRO A 116 13.37 9.58 -13.42
CA PRO A 116 11.91 9.59 -13.35
C PRO A 116 11.24 8.36 -14.00
N PHE A 117 11.90 7.76 -14.98
CA PHE A 117 11.41 6.55 -15.65
C PHE A 117 11.98 5.27 -15.02
N LEU A 118 13.27 5.27 -14.69
CA LEU A 118 13.95 4.07 -14.22
C LEU A 118 13.62 3.74 -12.76
N THR A 119 13.41 4.75 -11.91
CA THR A 119 13.06 4.56 -10.49
C THR A 119 11.75 3.81 -10.29
N PRO A 120 10.61 4.22 -10.90
CA PRO A 120 9.37 3.46 -10.75
C PRO A 120 9.49 2.04 -11.32
N LEU A 121 10.20 1.84 -12.43
CA LEU A 121 10.43 0.51 -12.99
C LEU A 121 11.25 -0.37 -12.02
N ALA A 122 12.32 0.16 -11.43
CA ALA A 122 13.14 -0.55 -10.47
C ALA A 122 12.37 -0.90 -9.19
N MET A 123 11.56 0.03 -8.67
CA MET A 123 10.69 -0.21 -7.51
C MET A 123 9.66 -1.29 -7.78
N ILE A 124 8.95 -1.21 -8.91
CA ILE A 124 7.94 -2.20 -9.29
C ILE A 124 8.59 -3.57 -9.51
N TYR A 125 9.74 -3.61 -10.19
CA TYR A 125 10.48 -4.86 -10.40
C TYR A 125 10.90 -5.49 -9.08
N GLY A 126 11.52 -4.71 -8.19
CA GLY A 126 11.93 -5.18 -6.87
C GLY A 126 10.75 -5.67 -6.03
N PHE A 127 9.64 -4.93 -6.06
CA PHE A 127 8.39 -5.33 -5.39
C PHE A 127 7.86 -6.68 -5.91
N VAL A 128 7.75 -6.85 -7.23
CA VAL A 128 7.24 -8.09 -7.84
C VAL A 128 8.15 -9.28 -7.54
N VAL A 129 9.47 -9.10 -7.62
CA VAL A 129 10.43 -10.17 -7.31
C VAL A 129 10.35 -10.53 -5.83
N GLY A 130 10.31 -9.55 -4.93
CA GLY A 130 10.19 -9.78 -3.49
C GLY A 130 8.87 -10.46 -3.12
N MET A 131 7.75 -10.07 -3.74
CA MET A 131 6.46 -10.73 -3.54
C MET A 131 6.50 -12.22 -3.92
N LYS A 132 7.16 -12.56 -5.03
CA LYS A 132 7.30 -13.97 -5.44
C LYS A 132 8.05 -14.78 -4.39
N GLN A 133 9.08 -14.20 -3.79
CA GLN A 133 9.85 -14.83 -2.74
C GLN A 133 9.01 -15.01 -1.46
N ASP A 134 8.32 -13.96 -1.02
CA ASP A 134 7.43 -14.03 0.14
C ASP A 134 6.33 -15.11 0.00
N VAL A 135 5.74 -15.25 -1.20
CA VAL A 135 4.74 -16.28 -1.48
C VAL A 135 5.34 -17.68 -1.43
N ASN A 136 6.53 -17.85 -2.03
CA ASN A 136 7.22 -19.14 -2.01
C ASN A 136 7.59 -19.58 -0.58
N ASP A 137 8.14 -18.67 0.23
CA ASP A 137 8.54 -18.98 1.61
C ASP A 137 7.32 -19.38 2.46
N LYS A 138 6.18 -18.70 2.31
CA LYS A 138 4.93 -19.09 2.98
C LYS A 138 4.43 -20.46 2.54
N ASN A 139 4.48 -20.77 1.25
CA ASN A 139 4.08 -22.08 0.73
C ASN A 139 4.97 -23.21 1.30
N LEU A 140 6.27 -22.97 1.38
CA LEU A 140 7.22 -23.92 2.00
C LEU A 140 6.90 -24.13 3.48
N SER A 141 6.67 -23.05 4.23
CA SER A 141 6.29 -23.12 5.64
C SER A 141 5.00 -23.94 5.85
N ASN A 142 4.00 -23.72 4.99
CA ASN A 142 2.73 -24.45 5.06
C ASN A 142 2.91 -25.94 4.74
N ALA A 143 3.74 -26.27 3.74
CA ALA A 143 4.04 -27.65 3.40
C ALA A 143 4.76 -28.40 4.54
N ILE A 144 5.72 -27.73 5.20
CA ILE A 144 6.42 -28.29 6.36
C ILE A 144 5.44 -28.50 7.53
N ALA A 145 4.58 -27.53 7.81
CA ALA A 145 3.57 -27.64 8.87
C ALA A 145 2.60 -28.80 8.62
N ALA A 146 2.13 -28.96 7.37
CA ALA A 146 1.26 -30.07 6.98
C ALA A 146 1.96 -31.43 7.12
N ALA A 147 3.23 -31.53 6.74
CA ALA A 147 4.02 -32.75 6.91
C ALA A 147 4.18 -33.10 8.40
N ASN A 148 4.51 -32.13 9.25
CA ASN A 148 4.65 -32.34 10.69
C ASN A 148 3.35 -32.82 11.34
N ALA A 149 2.20 -32.25 10.97
CA ALA A 149 0.90 -32.67 11.48
C ALA A 149 0.59 -34.14 11.16
N GLN A 150 1.03 -34.65 9.99
CA GLN A 150 0.88 -36.06 9.65
C GLN A 150 1.73 -36.97 10.54
N PHE A 151 2.95 -36.55 10.90
CA PHE A 151 3.82 -37.31 11.79
C PHE A 151 3.37 -37.32 13.25
N GLU A 152 2.69 -36.26 13.71
CA GLU A 152 2.10 -36.24 15.05
C GLU A 152 1.00 -37.29 15.24
N HIS A 153 0.25 -37.62 14.18
CA HIS A 153 -0.77 -38.68 14.22
C HIS A 153 -0.19 -40.09 14.47
N PHE A 154 1.10 -40.32 14.17
CA PHE A 154 1.76 -41.62 14.38
C PHE A 154 2.51 -41.70 15.72
N LYS A 155 2.35 -40.69 16.59
CA LYS A 155 3.02 -40.62 17.89
C LYS A 155 2.14 -41.07 19.05
N GLU A 156 0.93 -41.55 18.78
CA GLU A 156 0.06 -42.33 19.69
C GLU A 156 0.21 -43.84 19.43
#